data_AF-A0A951GH41-F1
#
_entry.id   AF-A0A951GH41-F1
#
_cell.length_a   1.000
_cell.length_b   1.000
_cell.length_c   1.000
_cell.angle_alpha   90.00
_cell.angle_beta   90.00
_cell.angle_gamma   90.00
#
_symmetry.space_group_name_H-M   'P 1'
#
loop_
_entity.id
_entity.type
_entity.pdbx_description
1 polymer ?
#
loop_
_entity_poly.entity_id
_entity_poly.type
_entity_poly.pdbx_seq_one_letter_code
_entity_poly.pdbx_strand_id
1 'polypeptide(L)'
;MPISADREARNGGFTLLEVVVALAIAGMALVGLFRAGSAGLFAVDTAARAEEAVQRAQSHLAAVGRDTGLVEGEFTGDDGDGYRWTLRVSPLTSRQSLAPDGVSSATVTLFNVEVAISWPGHEGDRSVALRTLRLGNAGTAP
;
A
#
# COMPACT_ATOMS: atom_id res chain seq x y z
N MET A 1 45.41 -56.33 -45.58
CA MET A 1 43.95 -56.24 -45.42
C MET A 1 43.65 -56.16 -43.92
N PRO A 2 42.92 -55.16 -43.39
CA PRO A 2 43.00 -53.73 -43.69
C PRO A 2 43.23 -52.85 -42.43
N ILE A 3 43.57 -51.59 -42.70
CA ILE A 3 43.27 -50.34 -41.95
C ILE A 3 43.46 -50.28 -40.42
N SER A 4 44.66 -49.83 -40.01
CA SER A 4 44.78 -48.93 -38.86
C SER A 4 44.04 -47.65 -39.20
N ALA A 5 42.80 -47.52 -38.75
CA ALA A 5 42.09 -46.25 -38.80
C ALA A 5 42.73 -45.34 -37.76
N ASP A 6 43.62 -44.45 -38.22
CA ASP A 6 44.04 -43.29 -37.44
C ASP A 6 42.77 -42.56 -37.02
N ARG A 7 42.50 -42.60 -35.72
CA ARG A 7 41.42 -41.83 -35.13
C ARG A 7 41.91 -40.40 -35.12
N GLU A 8 41.65 -39.69 -36.22
CA GLU A 8 41.89 -38.26 -36.33
C GLU A 8 41.14 -37.59 -35.18
N ALA A 9 41.88 -37.27 -34.12
CA ALA A 9 41.39 -36.50 -33.00
C ALA A 9 41.07 -35.12 -33.58
N ARG A 10 39.79 -34.91 -33.91
CA ARG A 10 39.26 -33.63 -34.34
C ARG A 10 39.52 -32.67 -33.19
N ASN A 11 40.58 -31.89 -33.31
CA ASN A 11 40.86 -30.77 -32.42
C ASN A 11 39.69 -29.79 -32.54
N GLY A 12 38.73 -29.94 -31.61
CA GLY A 12 37.66 -28.97 -31.37
C GLY A 12 38.26 -27.74 -30.73
N GLY A 13 38.96 -26.93 -31.52
CA GLY A 13 39.46 -25.64 -31.11
C GLY A 13 38.30 -24.66 -30.96
N PHE A 14 38.23 -24.03 -29.79
CA PHE A 14 37.30 -22.94 -29.44
C PHE A 14 37.32 -21.88 -30.55
N THR A 15 36.19 -21.62 -31.20
CA THR A 15 36.16 -20.60 -32.25
C THR A 15 35.96 -19.22 -31.65
N LEU A 16 36.55 -18.17 -32.24
CA LEU A 16 36.29 -16.79 -31.81
C LEU A 16 34.78 -16.46 -31.85
N LEU A 17 34.07 -17.03 -32.83
CA LEU A 17 32.62 -16.91 -32.96
C LEU A 17 31.88 -17.48 -31.75
N GLU A 18 32.37 -18.58 -31.18
CA GLU A 18 31.77 -19.21 -30.00
C GLU A 18 31.87 -18.33 -28.75
N VAL A 19 33.03 -17.69 -28.51
CA VAL A 19 33.17 -16.69 -27.42
C VAL A 19 32.16 -15.56 -27.61
N VAL A 20 32.04 -15.04 -28.84
CA VAL A 20 31.17 -13.91 -29.15
C VAL A 20 29.70 -14.28 -28.97
N VAL A 21 29.27 -15.44 -29.46
CA VAL A 21 27.89 -15.94 -29.30
C VAL A 21 27.59 -16.23 -27.83
N ALA A 22 28.50 -16.88 -27.10
CA ALA A 22 28.33 -17.14 -25.67
C ALA A 22 28.21 -15.84 -24.87
N LEU A 23 29.04 -14.84 -25.16
CA LEU A 23 28.97 -13.52 -24.53
C LEU A 23 27.66 -12.79 -24.88
N ALA A 24 27.18 -12.89 -26.12
CA ALA A 24 25.91 -12.32 -26.54
C ALA A 24 24.72 -12.95 -25.78
N ILE A 25 24.70 -14.28 -25.65
CA ILE A 25 23.68 -15.00 -24.89
C ILE A 25 23.76 -14.63 -23.40
N ALA A 26 24.96 -14.62 -22.82
CA ALA A 26 25.18 -14.22 -21.43
C ALA A 26 24.70 -12.78 -21.19
N GLY A 27 25.00 -11.85 -22.09
CA GLY A 27 24.52 -10.47 -22.02
C GLY A 27 23.00 -10.37 -22.03
N MET A 28 22.33 -11.08 -22.95
CA MET A 28 20.86 -11.12 -23.00
C MET A 28 20.26 -11.74 -21.73
N ALA A 29 20.84 -12.82 -21.23
CA ALA A 29 20.40 -13.46 -19.99
C ALA A 29 20.54 -12.53 -18.78
N LEU A 30 21.65 -11.79 -18.67
CA LEU A 30 21.88 -10.80 -17.60
C LEU A 30 20.88 -9.65 -17.65
N VAL A 31 20.55 -9.13 -18.83
CA VAL A 31 19.51 -8.10 -18.99
C VAL A 31 18.15 -8.63 -18.52
N GLY A 32 17.79 -9.86 -18.92
CA GLY A 32 16.56 -10.50 -18.46
C GLY A 32 16.51 -10.64 -16.94
N LEU A 33 17.62 -11.11 -16.34
CA LEU A 33 17.77 -11.26 -14.89
C LEU A 33 17.66 -9.92 -14.17
N PHE A 34 18.33 -8.87 -14.65
CA PHE A 34 18.27 -7.55 -14.04
C PHE A 34 16.86 -6.95 -14.09
N ARG A 35 16.14 -7.12 -15.20
CA ARG A 35 14.74 -6.66 -15.32
C ARG A 35 13.82 -7.40 -14.34
N ALA A 36 13.95 -8.72 -14.23
CA ALA A 36 13.16 -9.51 -13.29
C ALA A 36 13.46 -9.16 -11.83
N GLY A 37 14.74 -8.97 -11.49
CA GLY A 37 15.17 -8.56 -10.15
C GLY A 37 14.69 -7.16 -9.77
N SER A 38 14.77 -6.20 -10.71
CA SER A 38 14.32 -4.82 -10.49
C SER A 38 12.82 -4.74 -10.20
N ALA A 39 12.00 -5.51 -10.92
CA ALA A 39 10.55 -5.57 -10.67
C ALA A 39 10.23 -6.03 -9.24
N GLY A 40 10.99 -7.00 -8.71
CA GLY A 40 10.84 -7.45 -7.32
C GLY A 40 11.16 -6.36 -6.30
N LEU A 41 12.22 -5.58 -6.52
CA LEU A 41 12.58 -4.47 -5.63
C LEU A 41 11.49 -3.39 -5.60
N PHE A 42 10.93 -3.03 -6.76
CA PHE A 42 9.82 -2.07 -6.82
C PHE A 42 8.55 -2.58 -6.14
N ALA A 43 8.27 -3.88 -6.23
CA ALA A 43 7.13 -4.49 -5.55
C ALA A 43 7.28 -4.41 -4.02
N VAL A 44 8.48 -4.67 -3.50
CA VAL A 44 8.78 -4.56 -2.06
C VAL A 44 8.62 -3.13 -1.56
N ASP A 45 9.17 -2.14 -2.27
CA ASP A 45 9.02 -0.72 -1.90
C ASP A 45 7.54 -0.28 -1.92
N THR A 46 6.80 -0.68 -2.95
CA THR A 46 5.36 -0.37 -3.06
C THR A 46 4.57 -0.97 -1.91
N ALA A 47 4.86 -2.22 -1.52
CA ALA A 47 4.23 -2.88 -0.39
C ALA A 47 4.54 -2.16 0.93
N ALA A 48 5.82 -1.81 1.17
CA ALA A 48 6.23 -1.08 2.37
C ALA A 48 5.51 0.28 2.50
N ARG A 49 5.42 1.04 1.40
CA ARG A 49 4.70 2.33 1.38
C ARG A 49 3.20 2.19 1.68
N ALA A 50 2.58 1.11 1.20
CA ALA A 50 1.18 0.82 1.47
C ALA A 50 0.93 0.39 2.92
N GLU A 51 1.81 -0.44 3.49
CA GLU A 51 1.77 -0.82 4.91
C GLU A 51 1.92 0.40 5.83
N GLU A 52 2.87 1.29 5.52
CA GLU A 52 3.06 2.55 6.23
C GLU A 52 1.80 3.43 6.16
N ALA A 53 1.20 3.57 4.98
CA ALA A 53 -0.05 4.30 4.80
C ALA A 53 -1.21 3.72 5.64
N VAL A 54 -1.30 2.39 5.72
CA VAL A 54 -2.31 1.71 6.55
C VAL A 54 -2.07 1.96 8.04
N GLN A 55 -0.83 1.88 8.51
CA GLN A 55 -0.49 2.17 9.91
C GLN A 55 -0.83 3.62 10.29
N ARG A 56 -0.50 4.57 9.41
CA ARG A 56 -0.85 5.98 9.55
C ARG A 56 -2.38 6.17 9.61
N ALA A 57 -3.12 5.57 8.69
CA ALA A 57 -4.58 5.61 8.69
C ALA A 57 -5.19 5.05 10.00
N GLN A 58 -4.65 3.94 10.51
CA GLN A 58 -5.06 3.35 11.78
C GLN A 58 -4.77 4.26 12.98
N SER A 59 -3.61 4.94 12.98
CA SER A 59 -3.25 5.92 14.01
C SER A 59 -4.26 7.06 14.07
N HIS A 60 -4.58 7.65 12.92
CA HIS A 60 -5.61 8.69 12.80
C HIS A 60 -6.98 8.19 13.26
N LEU A 61 -7.42 7.02 12.79
CA LEU A 61 -8.69 6.41 13.23
C LEU A 61 -8.74 6.14 14.74
N ALA A 62 -7.61 5.79 15.35
CA ALA A 62 -7.53 5.56 16.78
C ALA A 62 -7.61 6.87 17.57
N ALA A 63 -7.06 7.96 17.04
CA ALA A 63 -7.13 9.30 17.65
C ALA A 63 -8.55 9.88 17.64
N VAL A 64 -9.35 9.57 16.61
CA VAL A 64 -10.74 10.07 16.50
C VAL A 64 -11.61 9.58 17.67
N GLY A 65 -12.17 10.53 18.41
CA GLY A 65 -13.13 10.29 19.48
C GLY A 65 -12.52 9.91 20.84
N ARG A 66 -11.21 10.13 21.07
CA ARG A 66 -10.58 9.92 22.38
C ARG A 66 -10.82 11.04 23.38
N ASP A 67 -10.72 12.31 22.96
CA ASP A 67 -10.77 13.46 23.89
C ASP A 67 -12.04 14.33 23.76
N THR A 68 -12.71 14.30 22.61
CA THR A 68 -13.93 15.07 22.32
C THR A 68 -14.93 14.23 21.54
N GLY A 69 -16.22 14.52 21.68
CA GLY A 69 -17.28 13.89 20.88
C GLY A 69 -17.00 13.98 19.37
N LEU A 70 -17.58 13.06 18.59
CA LEU A 70 -17.37 13.07 17.14
C LEU A 70 -17.96 14.34 16.53
N VAL A 71 -17.10 15.12 15.88
CA VAL A 71 -17.49 16.33 15.14
C VAL A 71 -17.63 15.95 13.67
N GLU A 72 -18.80 16.22 13.10
CA GLU A 72 -19.05 16.07 11.67
C GLU A 72 -18.17 17.03 10.86
N GLY A 73 -17.62 16.54 9.76
CA GLY A 73 -16.82 17.37 8.85
C GLY A 73 -15.76 16.59 8.09
N GLU A 74 -15.04 17.33 7.25
CA GLU A 74 -13.86 16.87 6.54
C GLU A 74 -12.64 17.65 7.04
N PHE A 75 -11.63 16.90 7.49
CA PHE A 75 -10.36 17.44 7.98
C PHE A 75 -9.25 16.88 7.11
N THR A 76 -8.26 17.71 6.79
CA THR A 76 -7.12 17.28 5.99
C THR A 76 -5.83 17.80 6.59
N GLY A 77 -4.73 17.13 6.29
CA GLY A 77 -3.43 17.55 6.75
C GLY A 77 -2.30 16.78 6.09
N ASP A 78 -1.08 17.22 6.38
CA ASP A 78 0.15 16.54 5.99
C ASP A 78 0.52 15.54 7.08
N ASP A 79 0.98 14.36 6.68
CA ASP A 79 1.45 13.31 7.60
C ASP A 79 2.98 13.14 7.55
N GLY A 80 3.68 14.01 6.83
CA GLY A 80 5.12 13.90 6.57
C GLY A 80 5.46 12.91 5.45
N ASP A 81 6.71 12.96 4.99
CA ASP A 81 7.27 12.00 4.01
C ASP A 81 6.50 11.88 2.68
N GLY A 82 5.75 12.93 2.31
CA GLY A 82 4.93 12.97 1.11
C GLY A 82 3.54 12.35 1.27
N TYR A 83 3.16 11.94 2.48
CA TYR A 83 1.83 11.46 2.80
C TYR A 83 0.89 12.61 3.16
N ARG A 84 -0.33 12.57 2.64
CA ARG A 84 -1.42 13.48 3.01
C ARG A 84 -2.58 12.66 3.55
N TRP A 85 -3.23 13.14 4.59
CA TRP A 85 -4.39 12.51 5.18
C TRP A 85 -5.67 13.33 4.99
N THR A 86 -6.78 12.62 4.89
CA THR A 86 -8.14 13.16 4.87
C THR A 86 -9.00 12.34 5.81
N LEU A 87 -9.58 12.98 6.82
CA LEU A 87 -10.57 12.41 7.72
C LEU A 87 -11.95 12.94 7.35
N ARG A 88 -12.92 12.05 7.18
CA ARG A 88 -14.33 12.39 6.98
C ARG A 88 -15.17 11.74 8.06
N VAL A 89 -15.94 12.57 8.76
CA VAL A 89 -16.90 12.14 9.76
C VAL A 89 -18.28 12.56 9.29
N SER A 90 -19.17 11.60 9.05
CA SER A 90 -20.55 11.88 8.64
C SER A 90 -21.56 11.12 9.50
N PRO A 91 -22.66 11.76 9.93
CA PRO A 91 -23.72 11.07 10.64
C PRO A 91 -24.48 10.13 9.69
N LEU A 92 -24.74 8.91 10.14
CA LEU A 92 -25.57 7.94 9.42
C LEU A 92 -26.99 7.88 9.96
N THR A 93 -27.14 7.70 11.27
CA THR A 93 -28.46 7.59 11.90
C THR A 93 -28.40 8.06 13.34
N SER A 94 -29.47 8.68 13.82
CA SER A 94 -29.62 9.06 15.24
C SER A 94 -30.80 8.30 15.86
N ARG A 95 -30.63 7.84 17.10
CA ARG A 95 -31.70 7.28 17.93
C ARG A 95 -31.80 8.03 19.24
N GLN A 96 -33.01 8.44 19.59
CA GLN A 96 -33.32 8.87 20.94
C GLN A 96 -33.58 7.64 21.82
N SER A 97 -32.96 7.60 22.99
CA SER A 97 -33.18 6.61 24.03
C SER A 97 -33.63 7.33 25.29
N LEU A 98 -34.71 6.85 25.92
CA LEU A 98 -35.10 7.35 27.23
C LEU A 98 -34.06 6.87 28.25
N ALA A 99 -33.54 7.82 29.03
CA ALA A 99 -32.66 7.53 30.15
C ALA A 99 -33.38 6.66 31.19
N PRO A 100 -32.64 5.86 31.98
CA PRO A 100 -33.22 4.97 33.00
C PRO A 100 -34.16 5.69 33.98
N ASP A 101 -33.92 6.98 34.18
CA ASP A 101 -34.63 7.87 35.09
C ASP A 101 -36.05 8.23 34.56
N GLY A 102 -36.37 7.88 33.31
CA GLY A 102 -37.68 8.11 32.68
C GLY A 102 -37.97 9.57 32.31
N VAL A 103 -37.12 10.52 32.72
CA VAL A 103 -37.31 11.97 32.50
C VAL A 103 -36.39 12.54 31.43
N SER A 104 -35.18 11.97 31.26
CA SER A 104 -34.18 12.48 30.32
C SER A 104 -34.15 11.65 29.04
N SER A 105 -33.80 12.28 27.91
CA SER A 105 -33.60 11.57 26.63
C SER A 105 -32.20 11.83 26.12
N ALA A 106 -31.49 10.75 25.76
CA ALA A 106 -30.16 10.83 25.16
C ALA A 106 -30.28 10.51 23.67
N THR A 107 -29.74 11.38 22.82
CA THR A 107 -29.62 11.09 21.38
C THR A 107 -28.26 10.47 21.12
N VAL A 108 -28.27 9.22 20.67
CA VAL A 108 -27.08 8.51 20.22
C VAL A 108 -27.07 8.51 18.70
N THR A 109 -25.99 9.00 18.11
CA THR A 109 -25.78 9.06 16.66
C THR A 109 -24.68 8.07 16.26
N LEU A 110 -24.96 7.27 15.23
CA LEU A 110 -23.98 6.44 14.56
C LEU A 110 -23.31 7.29 13.48
N PHE A 111 -22.00 7.42 13.56
CA PHE A 111 -21.17 8.12 12.59
C PHE A 111 -20.38 7.13 11.75
N ASN A 112 -20.24 7.44 10.46
CA ASN A 112 -19.22 6.87 9.60
C ASN A 112 -17.96 7.72 9.71
N VAL A 113 -16.85 7.08 10.06
CA VAL A 113 -15.53 7.71 10.16
C VAL A 113 -14.64 7.06 9.12
N GLU A 114 -14.19 7.85 8.15
CA GLU A 114 -13.30 7.43 7.08
C GLU A 114 -11.99 8.20 7.19
N VAL A 115 -10.86 7.48 7.14
CA VAL A 115 -9.53 8.09 6.98
C VAL A 115 -8.92 7.58 5.70
N ALA A 116 -8.57 8.51 4.81
CA ALA A 116 -7.83 8.25 3.60
C ALA A 116 -6.42 8.82 3.71
N ILE A 117 -5.42 8.04 3.31
CA ILE A 117 -4.02 8.44 3.20
C ILE A 117 -3.63 8.37 1.72
N SER A 118 -3.07 9.45 1.18
CA SER A 118 -2.56 9.52 -0.19
C SER A 118 -1.06 9.84 -0.22
N TRP A 119 -0.36 9.33 -1.24
CA TRP A 119 1.07 9.52 -1.44
C TRP A 119 1.44 9.38 -2.92
N PRO A 120 2.57 9.99 -3.36
CA PRO A 120 3.04 9.83 -4.72
C PRO A 120 3.53 8.40 -4.97
N GLY A 121 2.97 7.74 -5.98
CA GLY A 121 3.44 6.44 -6.49
C GLY A 121 4.21 6.56 -7.81
N HIS A 122 4.72 5.44 -8.29
CA HIS A 122 5.52 5.38 -9.54
C HIS A 122 4.72 5.75 -10.80
N GLU A 123 3.42 5.42 -10.83
CA GLU A 123 2.50 5.70 -11.95
C GLU A 123 1.42 6.73 -11.60
N GLY A 124 1.67 7.56 -10.58
CA GLY A 124 0.74 8.57 -10.09
C GLY A 124 0.39 8.40 -8.62
N ASP A 125 -0.48 9.29 -8.13
CA ASP A 125 -0.89 9.28 -6.71
C ASP A 125 -1.62 7.99 -6.36
N ARG A 126 -1.24 7.43 -5.21
CA ARG A 126 -1.82 6.23 -4.61
C ARG A 126 -2.56 6.64 -3.35
N SER A 127 -3.56 5.87 -2.98
CA SER A 127 -4.29 6.11 -1.74
C SER A 127 -4.81 4.82 -1.13
N VAL A 128 -4.92 4.81 0.20
CA VAL A 128 -5.63 3.79 0.97
C VAL A 128 -6.66 4.47 1.86
N ALA A 129 -7.83 3.87 2.01
CA ALA A 129 -8.88 4.38 2.89
C ALA A 129 -9.35 3.29 3.86
N LEU A 130 -9.45 3.67 5.13
CA LEU A 130 -10.01 2.83 6.19
C LEU A 130 -11.31 3.47 6.69
N ARG A 131 -12.31 2.63 6.94
CA ARG A 131 -13.65 3.05 7.38
C ARG A 131 -14.00 2.33 8.67
N THR A 132 -14.64 3.05 9.58
CA THR A 132 -15.19 2.49 10.80
C THR A 132 -16.49 3.18 11.17
N LEU A 133 -17.33 2.48 11.93
CA LEU A 133 -18.56 3.01 12.47
C LEU A 133 -18.36 3.27 13.95
N ARG A 134 -18.69 4.49 14.39
CA ARG A 134 -18.56 4.89 15.79
C ARG A 134 -19.87 5.46 16.29
N LEU A 135 -20.26 5.06 17.49
CA LEU A 135 -21.36 5.68 18.21
C LEU A 135 -20.82 6.90 18.94
N GLY A 136 -21.51 8.02 18.82
CA GLY A 136 -21.24 9.24 19.56
C GLY A 136 -22.55 9.88 19.99
N ASN A 137 -22.49 10.65 21.07
CA ASN A 137 -23.45 11.72 21.29
C ASN A 137 -23.14 12.82 20.27
N ALA A 138 -24.16 13.36 19.59
CA ALA A 138 -23.98 14.52 18.73
C ALA A 138 -23.51 15.68 19.61
N GLY A 139 -22.21 15.95 19.61
CA GLY A 139 -21.66 17.13 20.26
C GLY A 139 -22.10 18.33 19.45
N THR A 140 -23.02 19.13 19.98
CA THR A 140 -23.29 20.46 19.41
C THR A 140 -22.02 21.28 19.61
N ALA A 141 -21.38 21.73 18.53
CA ALA A 141 -20.34 22.74 18.63
C ALA A 141 -20.92 23.97 19.39
N PRO A 142 -20.15 24.60 20.28
CA PRO A 142 -20.62 25.74 21.08
C PRO A 142 -21.06 26.94 20.23
#